data_AF-A0A2I0QHU4-F1
#
_entry.id   AF-A0A2I0QHU4-F1
#
_cell.length_a   1.000
_cell.length_b   1.000
_cell.length_c   1.000
_cell.angle_alpha   90.00
_cell.angle_beta   90.00
_cell.angle_gamma   90.00
#
_symmetry.space_group_name_H-M   'P 1'
#
loop_
_entity.id
_entity.type
_entity.pdbx_description
1 polymer ?
#
loop_
_entity_poly.entity_id
_entity_poly.type
_entity_poly.pdbx_seq_one_letter_code
_entity_poly.pdbx_strand_id
1 'polypeptide(L)'
;MILADFHLHSKYSRATSPLMNIIDLGKAAKDKGLNLLGTGDFTHPMYFAELKENLTKFNDGIFIEQKSGTKFILTTEICLIFSKEINKVKKVRKVHLLVFAKNFEIAGQINDWLSKVGNLKADGRPIFGMNAVDFTEKILEISGENFIVPAH
;
A
#
# COMPACT_ATOMS: atom_id res chain seq x y z
N MET A 1 -11.66 -19.41 -10.89
CA MET A 1 -10.89 -18.25 -11.39
C MET A 1 -10.94 -17.16 -10.32
N ILE A 2 -9.84 -16.49 -10.03
CA ILE A 2 -9.80 -15.35 -9.10
C ILE A 2 -9.52 -14.11 -9.95
N LEU A 3 -10.37 -13.09 -9.82
CA LEU A 3 -10.16 -11.76 -10.37
C LEU A 3 -9.70 -10.82 -9.26
N ALA A 4 -8.58 -10.13 -9.49
CA ALA A 4 -7.96 -9.30 -8.47
C ALA A 4 -7.45 -7.96 -9.02
N ASP A 5 -7.43 -6.96 -8.15
CA ASP A 5 -6.87 -5.64 -8.41
C ASP A 5 -6.10 -5.18 -7.16
N PHE A 6 -4.78 -5.05 -7.26
CA PHE A 6 -3.90 -4.83 -6.11
C PHE A 6 -3.36 -3.41 -5.97
N HIS A 7 -3.62 -2.55 -6.95
CA HIS A 7 -3.12 -1.17 -6.93
C HIS A 7 -4.30 -0.21 -6.89
N LEU A 8 -4.71 0.11 -5.67
CA LEU A 8 -5.78 1.06 -5.37
C LEU A 8 -5.24 2.16 -4.44
N HIS A 9 -6.00 3.23 -4.34
CA HIS A 9 -5.77 4.31 -3.40
C HIS A 9 -7.00 4.56 -2.55
N SER A 10 -6.79 4.93 -1.30
CA SER A 10 -7.82 5.31 -0.34
C SER A 10 -8.27 6.76 -0.54
N LYS A 11 -9.31 7.17 0.19
CA LYS A 11 -9.78 8.57 0.29
C LYS A 11 -8.73 9.56 0.83
N TYR A 12 -7.62 9.07 1.36
CA TYR A 12 -6.53 9.88 1.90
C TYR A 12 -5.45 10.20 0.86
N SER A 13 -5.49 9.57 -0.32
CA SER A 13 -4.65 9.97 -1.45
C SER A 13 -5.18 11.24 -2.11
N ARG A 14 -4.31 11.97 -2.78
CA ARG A 14 -4.73 13.14 -3.56
C ARG A 14 -5.51 12.72 -4.80
N ALA A 15 -6.52 13.52 -5.15
CA ALA A 15 -7.36 13.34 -6.33
C ALA A 15 -8.11 11.99 -6.39
N THR A 16 -8.38 11.38 -5.24
CA THR A 16 -9.24 10.20 -5.12
C THR A 16 -10.64 10.56 -4.61
N SER A 17 -11.64 9.72 -4.93
CA SER A 17 -13.00 9.89 -4.42
C SER A 17 -13.06 9.76 -2.89
N PRO A 18 -13.93 10.53 -2.19
CA PRO A 18 -14.17 10.35 -0.75
C PRO A 18 -14.79 8.97 -0.42
N LEU A 19 -15.36 8.29 -1.42
CA LEU A 19 -15.89 6.93 -1.30
C LEU A 19 -14.81 5.84 -1.40
N MET A 20 -13.53 6.19 -1.55
CA MET A 20 -12.43 5.22 -1.53
C MET A 20 -12.10 4.78 -0.09
N ASN A 21 -13.10 4.31 0.64
CA ASN A 21 -12.97 3.66 1.95
C ASN A 21 -13.15 2.14 1.79
N ILE A 22 -12.71 1.37 2.78
CA ILE A 22 -12.64 -0.10 2.64
C ILE A 22 -14.02 -0.76 2.42
N ILE A 23 -15.08 -0.17 2.99
CA ILE A 23 -16.45 -0.67 2.89
C ILE A 23 -16.99 -0.48 1.47
N ASP A 24 -16.87 0.74 0.93
CA ASP A 24 -17.38 1.05 -0.41
C ASP A 24 -16.54 0.41 -1.51
N LEU A 25 -15.23 0.27 -1.31
CA LEU A 25 -14.38 -0.58 -2.16
C LEU A 25 -14.86 -2.03 -2.18
N GLY A 26 -15.22 -2.59 -1.02
CA GLY A 26 -15.77 -3.93 -0.91
C GLY A 26 -17.05 -4.12 -1.72
N LYS A 27 -17.95 -3.14 -1.70
CA LYS A 27 -19.20 -3.16 -2.50
C LYS A 27 -18.89 -3.07 -4.00
N ALA A 28 -18.08 -2.10 -4.40
CA ALA A 28 -17.73 -1.90 -5.80
C ALA A 28 -16.99 -3.11 -6.40
N ALA A 29 -16.17 -3.81 -5.60
CA ALA A 29 -15.52 -5.05 -6.00
C ALA A 29 -16.54 -6.11 -6.45
N LYS A 30 -17.63 -6.27 -5.68
CA LYS A 30 -18.70 -7.22 -6.02
C LYS A 30 -19.38 -6.85 -7.32
N ASP A 31 -19.76 -5.59 -7.48
CA ASP A 31 -20.44 -5.10 -8.67
C ASP A 31 -19.57 -5.30 -9.93
N LYS A 32 -18.24 -5.14 -9.77
CA LYS A 32 -17.24 -5.38 -10.83
C LYS A 32 -16.89 -6.87 -11.02
N GLY A 33 -17.30 -7.75 -10.12
CA GLY A 33 -16.97 -9.18 -10.15
C GLY A 33 -15.55 -9.53 -9.66
N LEU A 34 -14.89 -8.63 -8.93
CA LEU A 34 -13.58 -8.86 -8.32
C LEU A 34 -13.71 -9.67 -7.03
N ASN A 35 -12.84 -10.68 -6.87
CA ASN A 35 -12.85 -11.56 -5.70
C ASN A 35 -11.88 -11.10 -4.61
N LEU A 36 -10.86 -10.33 -4.97
CA LEU A 36 -9.74 -9.97 -4.11
C LEU A 36 -9.22 -8.58 -4.49
N LEU A 37 -9.03 -7.71 -3.50
CA LEU A 37 -8.47 -6.38 -3.71
C LEU A 37 -7.19 -6.17 -2.91
N GLY A 38 -6.34 -5.25 -3.37
CA GLY A 38 -5.39 -4.56 -2.51
C GLY A 38 -6.09 -3.53 -1.65
N THR A 39 -5.68 -3.34 -0.41
CA THR A 39 -6.21 -2.24 0.41
C THR A 39 -5.86 -0.87 -0.16
N GLY A 40 -4.67 -0.72 -0.74
CA GLY A 40 -4.06 0.59 -0.95
C GLY A 40 -3.65 1.26 0.37
N ASP A 41 -2.75 2.23 0.28
CA ASP A 41 -2.43 3.25 1.29
C ASP A 41 -2.36 2.80 2.77
N PHE A 42 -1.97 1.56 3.09
CA PHE A 42 -1.95 1.10 4.49
C PHE A 42 -0.99 1.92 5.38
N THR A 43 -0.13 2.73 4.78
CA THR A 43 0.78 3.65 5.48
C THR A 43 0.09 4.87 6.07
N HIS A 44 -1.06 5.28 5.53
CA HIS A 44 -1.76 6.43 6.08
C HIS A 44 -2.40 6.06 7.43
N PRO A 45 -2.08 6.74 8.54
CA PRO A 45 -2.42 6.25 9.88
C PRO A 45 -3.93 6.18 10.14
N MET A 46 -4.71 7.11 9.59
CA MET A 46 -6.18 7.06 9.72
C MET A 46 -6.78 5.93 8.87
N TYR A 47 -6.19 5.64 7.70
CA TYR A 47 -6.66 4.54 6.88
C TYR A 47 -6.28 3.20 7.50
N PHE A 48 -5.08 3.09 8.04
CA PHE A 48 -4.61 1.90 8.75
C PHE A 48 -5.51 1.54 9.95
N ALA A 49 -5.97 2.54 10.70
CA ALA A 49 -6.95 2.35 11.76
C ALA A 49 -8.29 1.84 11.20
N GLU A 50 -8.81 2.45 10.13
CA GLU A 50 -10.02 2.01 9.44
C GLU A 50 -9.91 0.56 8.93
N LEU A 51 -8.75 0.18 8.36
CA LEU A 51 -8.48 -1.18 7.92
C LEU A 51 -8.53 -2.17 9.08
N LYS A 52 -7.88 -1.87 10.21
CA LYS A 52 -7.91 -2.72 11.42
C LYS A 52 -9.30 -2.87 12.03
N GLU A 53 -10.12 -1.83 11.95
CA GLU A 53 -11.50 -1.85 12.47
C GLU A 53 -12.43 -2.71 11.60
N ASN A 54 -12.26 -2.65 10.27
CA ASN A 54 -13.23 -3.23 9.33
C ASN A 54 -12.78 -4.56 8.71
N LEU A 55 -11.49 -4.90 8.77
CA LEU A 55 -10.95 -6.13 8.21
C LEU A 55 -10.68 -7.17 9.28
N THR A 56 -11.13 -8.39 9.02
CA THR A 56 -10.86 -9.56 9.85
C THR A 56 -9.99 -10.55 9.09
N LYS A 57 -9.16 -11.32 9.81
CA LYS A 57 -8.31 -12.34 9.18
C LYS A 57 -9.20 -13.43 8.56
N PHE A 58 -9.00 -13.72 7.28
CA PHE A 58 -9.69 -14.80 6.56
C PHE A 58 -8.78 -16.01 6.34
N ASN A 59 -7.54 -15.77 5.92
CA ASN A 59 -6.50 -16.79 5.79
C ASN A 59 -5.13 -16.14 6.05
N ASP A 60 -4.05 -16.91 5.96
CA ASP A 60 -2.71 -16.34 5.98
C ASP A 60 -2.52 -15.37 4.80
N GLY A 61 -2.14 -14.12 5.10
CA GLY A 61 -2.00 -13.07 4.09
C GLY A 61 -3.29 -12.43 3.58
N ILE A 62 -4.48 -12.94 3.94
CA ILE A 62 -5.76 -12.52 3.35
C ILE A 62 -6.74 -12.11 4.44
N PHE A 63 -7.37 -10.97 4.23
CA PHE A 63 -8.37 -10.37 5.09
C PHE A 63 -9.73 -10.33 4.40
N ILE A 64 -10.79 -10.13 5.17
CA ILE A 64 -12.16 -10.01 4.66
C ILE A 64 -12.91 -8.89 5.38
N GLU A 65 -13.61 -8.07 4.59
CA GLU A 65 -14.65 -7.17 5.10
C GLU A 65 -15.94 -7.99 5.15
N GLN A 66 -16.51 -8.21 6.34
CA GLN A 66 -17.53 -9.24 6.55
C GLN A 66 -18.88 -8.92 5.87
N LYS A 67 -19.26 -7.64 5.72
CA LYS A 67 -20.58 -7.27 5.19
C LYS A 67 -20.66 -7.51 3.68
N SER A 68 -19.62 -7.13 2.96
CA SER A 68 -19.46 -7.47 1.55
C SER A 68 -18.94 -8.91 1.40
N GLY A 69 -18.11 -9.43 2.28
CA GLY A 69 -17.40 -10.69 2.03
C GLY A 69 -16.31 -10.55 0.96
N THR A 70 -15.96 -9.31 0.57
CA THR A 70 -14.83 -9.02 -0.32
C THR A 70 -13.53 -9.23 0.45
N LYS A 71 -12.57 -9.88 -0.22
CA LYS A 71 -11.27 -10.21 0.36
C LYS A 71 -10.24 -9.15 0.02
N PHE A 72 -9.27 -8.98 0.91
CA PHE A 72 -8.23 -7.96 0.80
C PHE A 72 -6.84 -8.50 1.13
N ILE A 73 -5.82 -7.94 0.47
CA ILE A 73 -4.40 -8.05 0.84
C ILE A 73 -3.89 -6.65 1.16
N LEU A 74 -3.04 -6.53 2.18
CA LEU A 74 -2.46 -5.25 2.57
C LEU A 74 -1.45 -4.79 1.51
N THR A 75 -1.77 -3.68 0.84
CA THR A 75 -0.93 -3.05 -0.17
C THR A 75 -0.80 -1.55 0.09
N THR A 76 0.33 -0.97 -0.29
CA THR A 76 0.54 0.48 -0.30
C THR A 76 1.44 0.86 -1.47
N GLU A 77 1.23 2.02 -2.07
CA GLU A 77 2.17 2.59 -3.03
C GLU A 77 3.03 3.63 -2.34
N ILE A 78 4.33 3.62 -2.61
CA ILE A 78 5.29 4.61 -2.13
C ILE A 78 5.92 5.33 -3.31
N CYS A 79 5.99 6.65 -3.24
CA CYS A 79 6.70 7.46 -4.23
C CYS A 79 8.11 7.80 -3.73
N LEU A 80 9.12 7.42 -4.51
CA LEU A 80 10.52 7.69 -4.22
C LEU A 80 11.07 8.72 -5.20
N ILE A 81 11.59 9.82 -4.66
CA ILE A 81 12.22 10.88 -5.44
C ILE A 81 13.69 10.97 -5.06
N PHE A 82 14.58 10.64 -6.00
CA PHE A 82 16.02 10.64 -5.75
C PHE A 82 16.81 11.01 -7.01
N SER A 83 18.03 11.50 -6.83
CA SER A 83 18.94 11.72 -7.95
C SER A 83 19.81 10.49 -8.18
N LYS A 84 19.94 10.06 -9.44
CA LYS A 84 20.87 9.00 -9.84
C LYS A 84 21.70 9.46 -11.03
N GLU A 85 23.01 9.25 -10.96
CA GLU A 85 23.89 9.41 -12.11
C GLU A 85 23.80 8.18 -13.01
N ILE A 86 23.52 8.39 -14.29
CA ILE A 86 23.57 7.36 -15.33
C ILE A 86 24.33 7.96 -16.51
N ASN A 87 25.37 7.27 -16.99
CA ASN A 87 26.22 7.72 -18.09
C ASN A 87 26.77 9.15 -17.86
N LYS A 88 27.28 9.44 -16.66
CA LYS A 88 27.82 10.76 -16.25
C LYS A 88 26.80 11.91 -16.27
N VAL A 89 25.50 11.62 -16.32
CA VAL A 89 24.43 12.62 -16.24
C VAL A 89 23.60 12.37 -14.99
N LYS A 90 23.54 13.36 -14.10
CA LYS A 90 22.68 13.34 -12.91
C LYS A 90 21.24 13.62 -13.32
N LYS A 91 20.35 12.65 -13.11
CA LYS A 91 18.90 12.80 -13.38
C LYS A 91 18.10 12.56 -12.11
N VAL A 92 17.05 13.36 -11.92
CA VAL A 92 16.04 13.09 -10.90
C VAL A 92 15.15 11.95 -11.37
N ARG A 93 14.96 10.97 -10.49
CA ARG A 93 14.05 9.84 -10.66
C ARG A 93 12.87 10.03 -9.73
N LYS A 94 11.69 9.70 -10.25
CA LYS A 94 10.44 9.60 -9.51
C LYS A 94 9.93 8.21 -9.80
N VAL A 95 10.04 7.32 -8.82
CA VAL A 95 9.73 5.89 -8.98
C VAL A 95 8.63 5.56 -8.00
N HIS A 96 7.63 4.84 -8.48
CA HIS A 96 6.56 4.35 -7.63
C HIS A 96 6.79 2.86 -7.39
N LEU A 97 6.68 2.44 -6.13
CA LEU A 97 6.81 1.05 -5.71
C LEU A 97 5.55 0.63 -4.98
N LEU A 98 4.93 -0.46 -5.44
CA LEU A 98 3.84 -1.11 -4.74
C LEU A 98 4.44 -2.13 -3.77
N VAL A 99 4.07 -2.03 -2.49
CA VAL A 99 4.52 -2.88 -1.41
C VAL A 99 3.35 -3.69 -0.87
N PHE A 100 3.56 -4.99 -0.76
CA PHE A 100 2.64 -5.95 -0.17
C PHE A 100 3.17 -6.35 1.19
N ALA A 101 2.31 -6.30 2.20
CA ALA A 101 2.60 -6.79 3.54
C ALA A 101 1.68 -7.97 3.87
N LYS A 102 2.25 -9.01 4.48
CA LYS A 102 1.50 -10.23 4.79
C LYS A 102 0.43 -10.01 5.87
N ASN A 103 0.70 -9.18 6.88
CA ASN A 103 -0.22 -8.97 7.99
C ASN A 103 -0.05 -7.56 8.59
N PHE A 104 -0.96 -7.22 9.51
CA PHE A 104 -0.99 -5.89 10.14
C PHE A 104 0.23 -5.64 11.05
N GLU A 105 0.88 -6.68 11.55
CA GLU A 105 2.10 -6.59 12.34
C GLU A 105 3.26 -6.09 11.45
N ILE A 106 3.48 -6.76 10.31
CA ILE A 106 4.51 -6.37 9.33
C ILE A 106 4.20 -5.00 8.72
N ALA A 107 2.94 -4.75 8.33
CA ALA A 107 2.53 -3.43 7.85
C ALA A 107 2.74 -2.34 8.91
N GLY A 108 2.52 -2.65 10.19
CA GLY A 108 2.81 -1.77 11.32
C GLY A 108 4.30 -1.45 11.44
N GLN A 109 5.18 -2.44 11.31
CA GLN A 109 6.63 -2.24 11.33
C GLN A 109 7.11 -1.36 10.16
N ILE A 110 6.52 -1.54 8.97
CA ILE A 110 6.77 -0.65 7.82
C ILE A 110 6.35 0.78 8.16
N ASN A 111 5.15 0.97 8.71
CA ASN A 111 4.65 2.29 9.10
C ASN A 111 5.53 2.94 10.18
N ASP A 112 5.96 2.19 11.19
CA ASP A 112 6.83 2.68 12.26
C ASP A 112 8.17 3.17 11.71
N TRP A 113 8.78 2.44 10.78
CA TRP A 113 10.00 2.88 10.13
C TRP A 113 9.77 4.10 9.26
N LEU A 114 8.76 4.09 8.38
CA LEU A 114 8.48 5.20 7.48
C LEU A 114 8.13 6.49 8.23
N SER A 115 7.47 6.40 9.39
CA SER A 115 7.14 7.56 10.23
C SER A 115 8.37 8.27 10.80
N LYS A 116 9.51 7.57 10.91
CA LYS A 116 10.79 8.15 11.37
C LYS A 116 11.51 8.91 10.27
N VAL A 117 11.23 8.60 9.00
CA VAL A 117 11.94 9.16 7.84
C VAL A 117 11.07 10.09 6.99
N GLY A 118 9.79 10.26 7.31
CA GLY A 118 8.90 11.20 6.63
C GLY A 118 7.48 11.24 7.18
N ASN A 119 6.61 11.96 6.46
CA ASN A 119 5.25 12.25 6.92
C ASN A 119 4.21 11.34 6.24
N LEU A 120 3.62 10.43 7.02
CA LEU A 120 2.57 9.51 6.55
C LEU A 120 1.16 10.11 6.54
N LYS A 121 0.95 11.28 7.17
CA LYS A 121 -0.37 11.92 7.30
C LYS A 121 -0.72 12.84 6.13
N ALA A 122 0.26 13.16 5.28
CA ALA A 122 0.08 14.17 4.24
C ALA A 122 -0.68 13.66 3.00
N ASP A 123 -0.51 12.38 2.67
CA ASP A 123 -1.03 11.75 1.46
C ASP A 123 -1.10 10.23 1.68
N GLY A 124 -2.07 9.56 1.08
CA GLY A 124 -2.18 8.10 1.04
C GLY A 124 -1.01 7.43 0.33
N ARG A 125 -0.39 8.11 -0.67
CA ARG A 125 0.90 7.76 -1.27
C ARG A 125 1.98 8.69 -0.73
N PRO A 126 2.64 8.36 0.40
CA PRO A 126 3.70 9.18 0.93
C PRO A 126 4.90 9.24 -0.02
N ILE A 127 5.58 10.39 -0.01
CA ILE A 127 6.72 10.69 -0.88
C ILE A 127 7.99 10.75 -0.02
N PHE A 128 9.02 10.03 -0.41
CA PHE A 128 10.31 10.00 0.29
C PHE A 128 11.48 10.35 -0.62
N GLY A 129 12.45 11.07 -0.05
CA GLY A 129 13.70 11.47 -0.70
C GLY A 129 14.78 10.39 -0.69
N MET A 130 14.43 9.14 -0.98
CA MET A 130 15.32 7.98 -0.80
C MET A 130 15.49 7.15 -2.08
N ASN A 131 16.61 6.43 -2.16
CA ASN A 131 16.90 5.54 -3.27
C ASN A 131 16.01 4.29 -3.22
N ALA A 132 15.54 3.83 -4.39
CA ALA A 132 14.75 2.61 -4.52
C ALA A 132 15.46 1.36 -4.00
N VAL A 133 16.78 1.25 -4.18
CA VAL A 133 17.56 0.09 -3.70
C VAL A 133 17.52 0.04 -2.17
N ASP A 134 17.94 1.11 -1.50
CA ASP A 134 17.97 1.20 -0.04
C ASP A 134 16.56 1.02 0.57
N PHE A 135 15.52 1.56 -0.08
CA PHE A 135 14.14 1.34 0.32
C PHE A 135 13.77 -0.15 0.21
N THR A 136 14.03 -0.79 -0.92
CA THR A 136 13.72 -2.19 -1.15
C THR A 136 14.44 -3.10 -0.16
N GLU A 137 15.73 -2.88 0.06
CA GLU A 137 16.52 -3.60 1.06
C GLU A 137 15.91 -3.45 2.45
N LYS A 138 15.51 -2.23 2.84
CA LYS A 138 14.91 -2.00 4.15
C LYS A 138 13.55 -2.66 4.32
N ILE A 139 12.70 -2.64 3.31
CA ILE A 139 11.39 -3.33 3.36
C ILE A 139 11.59 -4.85 3.47
N LEU A 140 12.56 -5.43 2.76
CA LEU A 140 12.87 -6.87 2.86
C LEU A 140 13.55 -7.24 4.18
N GLU A 141 14.32 -6.33 4.79
CA GLU A 141 14.89 -6.50 6.13
C GLU A 141 13.79 -6.56 7.21
N ILE A 142 12.74 -5.74 7.09
CA ILE A 142 11.59 -5.77 8.01
C ILE A 142 10.89 -7.13 7.96
N SER A 143 10.68 -7.67 6.75
CA SER A 143 10.24 -9.05 6.56
C SER A 143 10.56 -9.53 5.14
N GLY A 144 11.17 -10.71 5.05
CA GLY A 144 11.41 -11.37 3.76
C GLY A 144 10.13 -11.86 3.07
N GLU A 145 8.98 -11.78 3.73
CA GLU A 145 7.67 -12.07 3.15
C GLU A 145 7.04 -10.85 2.45
N ASN A 146 7.64 -9.67 2.60
CA ASN A 146 7.21 -8.50 1.84
C ASN A 146 7.50 -8.70 0.36
N PHE A 147 6.54 -8.33 -0.48
CA PHE A 147 6.69 -8.35 -1.92
C PHE A 147 6.61 -6.92 -2.46
N ILE A 148 7.51 -6.60 -3.39
CA ILE A 148 7.70 -5.23 -3.90
C ILE A 148 7.75 -5.31 -5.42
N VAL A 149 6.98 -4.47 -6.10
CA VAL A 149 7.00 -4.35 -7.56
C VAL A 149 7.09 -2.88 -7.97
N PRO A 150 7.85 -2.56 -9.03
CA PRO A 150 7.72 -1.26 -9.70
C PRO A 150 6.28 -1.08 -10.18
N ALA A 151 5.67 0.04 -9.80
CA ALA A 151 4.39 0.45 -10.34
C ALA A 151 4.59 1.15 -11.71
N HIS A 152 3.52 1.10 -12.53
CA HIS A 152 3.33 1.68 -13.86
C HIS A 152 4.36 2.71 -14.37
#